data_AF-A0A8J3U404-F1
#
_entry.id   AF-A0A8J3U404-F1
#
_cell.length_a   1.000
_cell.length_b   1.000
_cell.length_c   1.000
_cell.angle_alpha   90.00
_cell.angle_beta   90.00
_cell.angle_gamma   90.00
#
_symmetry.space_group_name_H-M   'P 1'
#
loop_
_entity.id
_entity.type
_entity.pdbx_description
1 polymer ?
#
loop_
_entity_poly.entity_id
_entity_poly.type
_entity_poly.pdbx_seq_one_letter_code
_entity_poly.pdbx_strand_id
1 'polypeptide(L)'
;MAQLPEDVRASLRFFAFYLANGTLDMELLDGIDYRPALMQFGSTLEMVFTIFTNVLEVDETGLVINEGDAQLRAAQWIRHYCNPSYVVDPPFRLWETKLAGP
;
A
#
# COMPACT_ATOMS: atom_id res chain seq x y z
N MET A 1 -11.63 -16.51 19.26
CA MET A 1 -10.83 -15.66 18.36
C MET A 1 -11.79 -14.99 17.40
N ALA A 2 -11.78 -13.66 17.35
CA ALA A 2 -12.49 -12.94 16.29
C ALA A 2 -11.63 -12.99 15.01
N GLN A 3 -12.28 -13.18 13.87
CA GLN A 3 -11.62 -13.00 12.56
C GLN A 3 -11.50 -11.51 12.27
N LEU A 4 -10.62 -11.13 11.33
CA LEU A 4 -10.63 -9.76 10.79
C LEU A 4 -12.00 -9.46 10.16
N PRO A 5 -12.50 -8.21 10.25
CA PRO A 5 -13.73 -7.79 9.58
C PRO A 5 -13.70 -8.13 8.09
N GLU A 6 -14.87 -8.44 7.53
CA GLU A 6 -14.98 -8.86 6.13
C GLU A 6 -14.41 -7.82 5.16
N ASP A 7 -14.69 -6.55 5.42
CA ASP A 7 -14.27 -5.44 4.56
C ASP A 7 -12.75 -5.25 4.58
N VAL A 8 -12.12 -5.40 5.76
CA VAL A 8 -10.65 -5.39 5.90
C VAL A 8 -10.01 -6.54 5.10
N ARG A 9 -10.60 -7.75 5.17
CA ARG A 9 -10.12 -8.89 4.39
C ARG A 9 -10.29 -8.67 2.88
N ALA A 10 -11.41 -8.08 2.48
CA ALA A 10 -11.67 -7.74 1.08
C ALA A 10 -10.66 -6.71 0.58
N SER A 11 -10.38 -5.68 1.38
CA SER A 11 -9.43 -4.62 1.06
C SER A 11 -8.00 -5.14 0.88
N LEU A 12 -7.51 -5.96 1.82
CA LEU A 12 -6.21 -6.63 1.69
C LEU A 12 -6.12 -7.50 0.42
N ARG A 13 -7.18 -8.26 0.12
CA ARG A 13 -7.23 -9.11 -1.07
C ARG A 13 -7.21 -8.28 -2.36
N PHE A 14 -7.97 -7.20 -2.43
CA PHE A 14 -8.00 -6.33 -3.61
C PHE A 14 -6.71 -5.56 -3.78
N PHE A 15 -6.12 -5.04 -2.70
CA PHE A 15 -4.80 -4.41 -2.74
C PHE A 15 -3.74 -5.36 -3.31
N ALA A 16 -3.65 -6.59 -2.79
CA ALA A 16 -2.73 -7.59 -3.32
C ALA A 16 -3.01 -7.94 -4.78
N PHE A 17 -4.29 -8.01 -5.17
CA PHE A 17 -4.69 -8.25 -6.55
C PHE A 17 -4.21 -7.13 -7.50
N TYR A 18 -4.44 -5.86 -7.16
CA TYR A 18 -4.00 -4.73 -7.99
C TYR A 18 -2.48 -4.64 -8.04
N LEU A 19 -1.82 -4.83 -6.89
CA LEU A 19 -0.36 -4.81 -6.79
C LEU A 19 0.28 -5.86 -7.71
N ALA A 20 -0.19 -7.11 -7.65
CA ALA A 20 0.34 -8.21 -8.44
C ALA A 20 0.04 -8.07 -9.95
N ASN A 21 -1.12 -7.51 -10.30
CA ASN A 21 -1.48 -7.27 -11.70
C ASN A 21 -0.74 -6.08 -12.32
N GLY A 22 -0.10 -5.23 -11.52
CA GLY A 22 0.51 -3.99 -12.03
C GLY A 22 -0.53 -2.89 -12.29
N THR A 23 -1.65 -2.93 -11.56
CA THR A 23 -2.80 -2.04 -11.77
C THR A 23 -3.17 -1.22 -10.53
N LEU A 24 -2.27 -1.15 -9.54
CA LEU A 24 -2.44 -0.28 -8.39
C LEU A 24 -2.31 1.18 -8.84
N ASP A 25 -3.28 2.02 -8.46
CA ASP A 25 -3.29 3.47 -8.71
C ASP A 25 -2.78 3.85 -10.10
N MET A 26 -3.58 3.54 -11.13
CA MET A 26 -3.20 3.79 -12.52
C MET A 26 -3.00 5.28 -12.84
N GLU A 27 -3.59 6.19 -12.08
CA GLU A 27 -3.33 7.63 -12.28
C GLU A 27 -1.87 7.97 -11.95
N LEU A 28 -1.29 7.35 -10.92
CA LEU A 28 0.08 7.60 -10.50
C LEU A 28 1.12 6.65 -11.13
N LEU A 29 0.76 5.38 -11.33
CA LEU A 29 1.71 4.32 -11.72
C LEU A 29 1.63 3.90 -13.18
N ASP A 30 0.76 4.51 -14.00
CA ASP A 30 0.72 4.19 -15.43
C ASP A 30 2.10 4.37 -16.09
N GLY A 31 2.42 3.41 -16.97
CA GLY A 31 3.72 3.30 -17.63
C GLY A 31 4.90 2.83 -16.76
N ILE A 32 4.70 2.51 -15.48
CA ILE A 32 5.76 1.94 -14.62
C ILE A 32 5.52 0.46 -14.38
N ASP A 33 6.40 -0.39 -14.91
CA ASP A 33 6.43 -1.81 -14.52
C ASP A 33 7.21 -2.00 -13.22
N TYR A 34 6.54 -1.77 -12.08
CA TYR A 34 7.16 -1.84 -10.75
C TYR A 34 7.29 -3.27 -10.20
N ARG A 35 6.62 -4.26 -10.80
CA ARG A 35 6.55 -5.63 -10.26
C ARG A 35 7.93 -6.30 -10.11
N PRO A 36 8.87 -6.20 -11.07
CA PRO A 36 10.21 -6.75 -10.89
C PRO A 36 10.93 -6.14 -9.68
N ALA A 37 10.73 -4.84 -9.44
CA ALA A 37 11.34 -4.11 -8.33
C ALA A 37 10.78 -4.56 -6.96
N LEU A 38 9.47 -4.85 -6.90
CA LEU A 38 8.82 -5.36 -5.69
C LEU A 38 9.14 -6.83 -5.39
N MET A 39 9.43 -7.63 -6.42
CA MET A 39 9.70 -9.06 -6.27
C MET A 39 11.19 -9.38 -6.16
N GLN A 40 12.08 -8.39 -6.36
CA GLN A 40 13.52 -8.60 -6.24
C GLN A 40 13.93 -8.89 -4.79
N PHE A 41 13.37 -8.16 -3.82
CA PHE A 41 13.68 -8.29 -2.41
C PHE A 41 12.40 -8.23 -1.57
N GLY A 42 12.28 -9.10 -0.56
CA GLY A 42 11.09 -9.12 0.30
C GLY A 42 10.85 -7.80 1.06
N SER A 43 11.89 -7.01 1.31
CA SER A 43 11.79 -5.73 2.03
C SER A 43 11.00 -4.65 1.28
N THR A 44 10.98 -4.67 -0.06
CA THR A 44 10.19 -3.70 -0.83
C THR A 44 8.71 -4.04 -0.75
N LEU A 45 8.37 -5.33 -0.87
CA LEU A 45 7.01 -5.82 -0.67
C LEU A 45 6.53 -5.58 0.78
N GLU A 46 7.39 -5.84 1.76
CA GLU A 46 7.11 -5.57 3.18
C GLU A 46 6.75 -4.09 3.41
N MET A 47 7.52 -3.16 2.86
CA MET A 47 7.27 -1.73 3.01
C MET A 47 5.95 -1.29 2.36
N VAL A 48 5.64 -1.82 1.16
CA VAL A 48 4.39 -1.54 0.45
C VAL A 48 3.17 -1.99 1.28
N PHE A 49 3.22 -3.20 1.83
CA PHE A 49 2.17 -3.69 2.73
C PHE A 49 2.10 -2.88 4.02
N THR A 50 3.26 -2.52 4.59
CA THR A 50 3.35 -1.72 5.81
C THR A 50 2.63 -0.38 5.65
N ILE A 51 2.91 0.35 4.57
CA ILE A 51 2.28 1.64 4.30
C ILE A 51 0.78 1.46 4.10
N PHE A 52 0.35 0.49 3.28
CA PHE A 52 -1.06 0.22 3.07
C PHE A 52 -1.79 -0.08 4.39
N THR A 53 -1.29 -1.01 5.20
CA THR A 53 -1.95 -1.41 6.45
C THR A 53 -1.87 -0.36 7.55
N ASN A 54 -0.82 0.45 7.58
CA ASN A 54 -0.71 1.52 8.57
C ASN A 54 -1.68 2.66 8.27
N VAL A 55 -1.87 2.99 6.98
CA VAL A 55 -2.76 4.07 6.54
C VAL A 55 -4.23 3.62 6.53
N LEU A 56 -4.51 2.33 6.35
CA LEU A 56 -5.88 1.81 6.32
C LEU A 56 -6.64 2.11 7.62
N GLU A 57 -7.69 2.90 7.51
CA GLU A 57 -8.60 3.26 8.59
C GLU A 57 -9.82 2.35 8.56
N VAL A 58 -10.17 1.85 9.75
CA VAL A 58 -11.31 0.97 9.98
C VAL A 58 -12.18 1.60 11.06
N ASP A 59 -13.47 1.74 10.79
CA ASP A 59 -14.41 2.30 11.76
C ASP A 59 -14.79 1.30 12.87
N GLU A 60 -15.58 1.76 13.84
CA GLU A 60 -16.06 0.93 14.96
C GLU A 60 -16.95 -0.27 14.56
N THR A 61 -17.48 -0.27 13.34
CA THR A 61 -18.30 -1.36 12.79
C THR A 61 -17.48 -2.36 11.98
N GLY A 62 -16.21 -2.07 11.74
CA GLY A 62 -15.29 -2.91 10.98
C GLY A 62 -15.28 -2.61 9.47
N LEU A 63 -15.80 -1.46 9.05
CA LEU A 63 -15.77 -1.01 7.66
C LEU A 63 -14.50 -0.21 7.37
N VAL A 64 -13.94 -0.39 6.17
CA VAL A 64 -12.81 0.38 5.67
C VAL A 64 -13.33 1.70 5.11
N ILE A 65 -12.78 2.82 5.58
CA ILE A 65 -13.30 4.16 5.24
C ILE A 65 -12.39 4.98 4.33
N ASN A 66 -11.14 4.54 4.09
CA ASN A 66 -10.14 5.31 3.34
C ASN A 66 -9.28 4.44 2.39
N GLU A 67 -9.84 3.35 1.84
CA GLU A 67 -9.08 2.40 1.01
C GLU A 67 -8.27 3.08 -0.12
N GLY A 68 -8.87 4.06 -0.80
CA GLY A 68 -8.21 4.81 -1.86
C GLY A 68 -6.96 5.56 -1.38
N ASP A 69 -7.03 6.21 -0.22
CA ASP A 69 -5.90 6.92 0.36
C ASP A 69 -4.78 5.94 0.73
N ALA A 70 -5.11 4.81 1.35
CA ALA A 70 -4.13 3.78 1.68
C ALA A 70 -3.42 3.21 0.44
N GLN A 71 -4.16 2.98 -0.65
CA GLN A 71 -3.59 2.56 -1.94
C GLN A 71 -2.69 3.63 -2.55
N LEU A 72 -3.14 4.89 -2.56
CA LEU A 72 -2.38 6.03 -3.08
C LEU A 72 -1.05 6.18 -2.33
N ARG A 73 -1.05 6.10 -0.99
CA ARG A 73 0.18 6.22 -0.19
C ARG A 73 1.18 5.11 -0.51
N ALA A 74 0.71 3.87 -0.67
CA ALA A 74 1.56 2.77 -1.12
C ALA A 74 2.09 3.00 -2.54
N ALA A 75 1.26 3.49 -3.45
CA ALA A 75 1.65 3.80 -4.83
C ALA A 75 2.68 4.94 -4.91
N GLN A 76 2.55 5.97 -4.07
CA GLN A 76 3.54 7.05 -3.97
C GLN A 76 4.92 6.53 -3.54
N TRP A 77 4.96 5.55 -2.65
CA TRP A 77 6.22 4.91 -2.26
C TRP A 77 6.82 4.11 -3.42
N ILE A 78 6.01 3.34 -4.14
CA ILE A 78 6.43 2.58 -5.33
C ILE A 78 6.98 3.54 -6.40
N ARG A 79 6.27 4.63 -6.70
CA ARG A 79 6.69 5.66 -7.67
C ARG A 79 8.05 6.23 -7.29
N HIS A 80 8.23 6.60 -6.02
CA HIS A 80 9.50 7.13 -5.51
C HIS A 80 10.64 6.11 -5.60
N TYR A 81 10.36 4.84 -5.27
CA TYR A 81 11.34 3.76 -5.36
C TYR A 81 11.80 3.52 -6.80
N CYS A 82 10.88 3.51 -7.77
CA CYS A 82 11.19 3.32 -9.18
C CYS A 82 11.80 4.58 -9.84
N ASN A 83 11.44 5.77 -9.37
CA ASN A 83 11.95 7.04 -9.87
C ASN A 83 12.31 7.97 -8.71
N PRO A 84 13.59 8.05 -8.31
CA PRO A 84 14.04 8.90 -7.20
C PRO A 84 13.82 10.41 -7.41
N SER A 85 13.52 10.86 -8.64
CA SER A 85 13.17 12.27 -8.92
C SER A 85 11.71 12.60 -8.56
N TYR A 86 10.86 11.59 -8.35
CA TYR A 86 9.50 11.80 -7.88
C TYR A 86 9.52 12.20 -6.40
N VAL A 87 8.89 13.33 -6.09
CA VAL A 87 8.77 13.83 -4.71
C VAL A 87 7.40 13.45 -4.18
N VAL A 88 7.38 12.75 -3.04
CA VAL A 88 6.15 12.40 -2.33
C VAL A 88 5.68 13.63 -1.55
N ASP A 89 4.47 14.12 -1.87
CA ASP A 89 3.81 15.22 -1.18
C ASP A 89 2.38 14.81 -0.78
N PRO A 90 2.01 14.91 0.52
CA PRO A 90 2.86 15.23 1.66
C PRO A 90 3.90 14.13 1.93
N PRO A 91 5.07 14.45 2.50
CA PRO A 91 6.08 13.45 2.83
C PRO A 91 5.52 12.39 3.78
N PHE A 92 6.06 11.17 3.71
CA PHE A 92 5.67 10.10 4.63
C PHE A 92 5.92 10.49 6.08
N ARG A 93 4.89 10.31 6.91
CA ARG A 93 5.00 10.36 8.36
C ARG A 93 5.70 9.10 8.82
N LEU A 94 6.47 9.21 9.91
CA LEU A 94 7.25 8.09 10.45
C LEU A 94 6.40 6.84 10.75
N TRP A 95 5.14 7.03 11.14
CA TRP A 95 4.25 5.91 11.44
C TRP A 95 3.76 5.19 10.19
N GLU A 96 3.68 5.85 9.04
CA GLU A 96 3.24 5.22 7.78
C GLU A 96 4.24 4.14 7.36
N THR A 97 5.54 4.38 7.55
CA THR A 97 6.63 3.48 7.14
C THR A 97 7.17 2.61 8.28
N LYS A 98 6.53 2.62 9.45
CA LYS A 98 6.99 1.86 10.62
C LYS A 98 6.53 0.41 10.53
N LEU A 99 7.50 -0.51 10.44
CA LEU A 99 7.24 -1.95 10.51
C LEU A 99 6.61 -2.32 11.87
N ALA A 100 5.55 -3.13 11.84
CA ALA A 100 5.01 -3.76 13.04
C ALA A 100 6.03 -4.77 13.59
N GLY A 101 6.15 -4.82 14.92
CA GLY A 101 7.02 -5.80 15.58
C GLY A 101 6.43 -7.22 15.52
N PRO A 102 7.27 -8.27 15.63
CA PRO A 102 6.82 -9.64 15.84
C PRO A 102 6.22 -9.86 17.24
#